data_AF-A0A8J5TZQ5-F1
#
_entry.id   AF-A0A8J5TZQ5-F1
#
_cell.length_a   1.000
_cell.length_b   1.000
_cell.length_c   1.000
_cell.angle_alpha   90.00
_cell.angle_beta   90.00
_cell.angle_gamma   90.00
#
_symmetry.space_group_name_H-M   'P 1'
#
loop_
_entity.id
_entity.type
_entity.pdbx_description
1 polymer ?
#
loop_
_entity_poly.entity_id
_entity_poly.type
_entity_poly.pdbx_seq_one_letter_code
_entity_poly.pdbx_strand_id
1 'polypeptide(L)'
;MEHESCSPGPVLDQSLVIHHSLAYGKRSGGERKRLDLALFFALLHLGWAASAYRAQYLLIDEVLDSLDEAGQEAVVRWCMIMLQSMVGWIVMVTRSRFLAERDPERDAGKAMVMRIKMGSQGTELVKDKQRIGI
;
A
#
# COMPACT_ATOMS: atom_id res chain seq x y z
N MET A 1 -50.40 16.44 -27.04
CA MET A 1 -49.57 17.30 -26.16
C MET A 1 -48.54 16.37 -25.54
N GLU A 2 -47.28 16.64 -25.83
CA GLU A 2 -46.19 15.67 -25.90
C GLU A 2 -45.69 15.23 -24.52
N HIS A 3 -45.37 13.93 -24.38
CA HIS A 3 -44.66 13.38 -23.23
C HIS A 3 -43.17 13.70 -23.37
N GLU A 4 -42.67 14.68 -22.63
CA GLU A 4 -41.24 14.92 -22.50
C GLU A 4 -40.60 13.80 -21.67
N SER A 5 -39.75 13.01 -22.32
CA SER A 5 -38.89 12.04 -21.65
C SER A 5 -37.72 12.77 -21.01
N CYS A 6 -37.70 12.81 -19.67
CA CYS A 6 -36.57 13.32 -18.90
C CYS A 6 -35.44 12.29 -18.97
N SER A 7 -34.43 12.52 -19.81
CA SER A 7 -33.19 11.74 -19.73
C SER A 7 -32.45 12.15 -18.45
N PRO A 8 -31.90 11.20 -17.67
CA PRO A 8 -31.06 11.57 -16.55
C PRO A 8 -29.81 12.24 -17.12
N GLY A 9 -29.66 13.53 -16.85
CA GLY A 9 -28.45 14.28 -17.19
C GLY A 9 -27.20 13.60 -16.65
N PRO A 10 -26.01 13.89 -17.23
CA PRO A 10 -24.77 13.28 -16.79
C PRO A 10 -24.58 13.53 -15.28
N VAL A 11 -24.37 12.44 -14.54
CA VAL A 11 -24.24 12.43 -13.07
C VAL A 11 -23.06 13.27 -12.56
N LEU A 12 -22.17 13.72 -13.46
CA LEU A 12 -21.01 14.54 -13.17
C LEU A 12 -20.92 15.71 -14.16
N ASP A 13 -20.59 16.89 -13.64
CA ASP A 13 -20.35 18.12 -14.41
C ASP A 13 -19.26 17.90 -15.48
N GLN A 14 -19.49 18.35 -16.71
CA GLN A 14 -18.51 18.27 -17.81
C GLN A 14 -17.24 19.11 -17.53
N SER A 15 -17.28 20.07 -16.61
CA SER A 15 -16.10 20.79 -16.13
C SER A 15 -15.17 19.90 -15.26
N LEU A 16 -15.69 18.77 -14.75
CA LEU A 16 -14.94 17.75 -14.03
C LEU A 16 -14.34 16.69 -14.97
N VAL A 17 -14.43 16.89 -16.29
CA VAL A 17 -13.78 16.02 -17.27
C VAL A 17 -12.28 16.05 -16.99
N ILE A 18 -11.78 14.93 -16.48
CA ILE A 18 -10.37 14.72 -16.20
C ILE A 18 -9.62 14.89 -17.52
N HIS A 19 -8.79 15.94 -17.61
CA HIS A 19 -7.96 16.19 -18.77
C HIS A 19 -7.24 14.89 -19.19
N HIS A 20 -7.21 14.55 -20.47
CA HIS A 20 -6.74 13.24 -20.93
C HIS A 20 -5.31 12.87 -20.46
N SER A 21 -4.45 13.86 -20.20
CA SER A 21 -3.11 13.65 -19.62
C SER A 21 -3.11 13.29 -18.13
N LEU A 22 -4.21 13.57 -17.42
CA LEU A 22 -4.45 13.20 -16.03
C LEU A 22 -5.26 11.91 -15.89
N ALA A 23 -5.75 11.35 -17.00
CA ALA A 23 -6.54 10.13 -16.98
C ALA A 23 -5.71 8.98 -16.37
N TYR A 24 -6.23 8.40 -15.28
CA TYR A 24 -5.58 7.30 -14.55
C TYR A 24 -5.15 6.15 -15.50
N GLY A 25 -5.99 5.80 -16.46
CA GLY A 25 -5.68 4.74 -17.44
C GLY A 25 -4.52 5.04 -18.40
N LYS A 26 -4.04 6.28 -18.47
CA LYS A 26 -2.86 6.68 -19.29
C LYS A 26 -1.55 6.68 -18.49
N ARG A 27 -1.61 6.48 -17.17
CA ARG A 27 -0.45 6.39 -16.28
C ARG A 27 0.23 5.02 -16.41
N SER A 28 1.55 5.00 -16.22
CA SER A 28 2.31 3.76 -16.10
C SER A 28 1.83 2.90 -14.92
N GLY A 29 2.18 1.61 -14.90
CA GLY A 29 1.83 0.73 -13.78
C GLY A 29 2.32 1.25 -12.43
N GLY A 30 3.55 1.75 -12.37
CA GLY A 30 4.13 2.32 -11.15
C GLY A 30 3.44 3.61 -10.70
N GLU A 31 3.13 4.53 -11.63
CA GLU A 31 2.39 5.76 -11.30
C GLU A 31 0.98 5.45 -10.76
N ARG A 32 0.28 4.49 -11.39
CA ARG A 32 -1.03 4.04 -10.91
C ARG A 32 -0.94 3.46 -9.50
N LYS A 33 0.01 2.56 -9.28
CA LYS A 33 0.28 1.96 -7.96
C LYS A 33 0.56 3.04 -6.90
N ARG A 34 1.37 4.06 -7.21
CA ARG A 34 1.63 5.18 -6.28
C ARG A 34 0.36 5.95 -5.95
N LEU A 35 -0.49 6.22 -6.95
CA LEU A 35 -1.75 6.94 -6.74
C LEU A 35 -2.74 6.12 -5.90
N ASP A 36 -2.88 4.83 -6.20
CA ASP A 36 -3.72 3.90 -5.45
C ASP A 36 -3.28 3.82 -3.99
N LEU A 37 -1.97 3.79 -3.74
CA LEU A 37 -1.41 3.78 -2.40
C LEU A 37 -1.63 5.09 -1.65
N ALA A 38 -1.45 6.23 -2.31
CA ALA A 38 -1.75 7.52 -1.71
C ALA A 38 -3.23 7.61 -1.30
N LEU A 39 -4.14 7.17 -2.18
CA LEU A 39 -5.56 7.11 -1.89
C LEU A 39 -5.87 6.15 -0.73
N PHE A 40 -5.28 4.95 -0.73
CA PHE A 40 -5.42 3.98 0.35
C PHE A 40 -5.01 4.55 1.71
N PHE A 41 -3.82 5.16 1.81
CA PHE A 41 -3.34 5.76 3.06
C PHE A 41 -4.21 6.94 3.53
N ALA A 42 -4.73 7.75 2.60
CA ALA A 42 -5.64 8.85 2.90
C ALA A 42 -6.98 8.34 3.46
N LEU A 43 -7.57 7.32 2.83
CA LEU A 43 -8.81 6.70 3.30
C LEU A 43 -8.63 6.03 4.66
N LEU A 44 -7.49 5.39 4.89
CA LEU A 44 -7.16 4.77 6.17
C LEU A 44 -7.02 5.81 7.29
N HIS A 45 -6.35 6.94 7.02
CA HIS A 45 -6.29 8.08 7.95
C HIS A 45 -7.68 8.64 8.27
N LEU A 46 -8.50 8.85 7.24
CA LEU A 46 -9.86 9.37 7.41
C LEU A 46 -10.71 8.41 8.25
N GLY A 47 -10.63 7.11 7.98
CA GLY A 47 -11.33 6.08 8.74
C GLY A 47 -10.96 6.09 10.22
N TRP A 48 -9.67 6.25 10.56
CA TRP A 48 -9.24 6.35 11.95
C TRP A 48 -9.56 7.67 12.63
N ALA A 49 -9.62 8.76 11.89
CA ALA A 49 -10.07 10.05 12.41
C ALA A 49 -11.57 10.02 12.73
N ALA A 50 -12.36 9.32 11.91
CA ALA A 50 -13.82 9.27 12.03
C ALA A 50 -14.35 8.14 12.95
N SER A 51 -13.51 7.14 13.27
CA SER A 51 -13.94 5.94 14.01
C SER A 51 -13.19 5.76 15.34
N ALA A 52 -13.94 5.42 16.39
CA ALA A 52 -13.39 4.94 17.65
C ALA A 52 -12.86 3.48 17.54
N TYR A 53 -13.32 2.72 16.53
CA TYR A 53 -12.80 1.39 16.23
C TYR A 53 -11.64 1.49 15.24
N ARG A 54 -10.44 1.21 15.74
CA ARG A 54 -9.20 1.23 14.96
C ARG A 54 -8.61 -0.16 14.92
N ALA A 55 -8.45 -0.71 13.72
CA ALA A 55 -7.67 -1.92 13.54
C ALA A 55 -6.24 -1.65 14.06
N GLN A 56 -5.79 -2.48 15.00
CA GLN A 56 -4.45 -2.36 15.58
C GLN A 56 -3.36 -2.88 14.64
N TYR A 57 -3.73 -3.23 13.40
CA TYR A 57 -2.83 -3.82 12.44
C TYR A 57 -3.12 -3.45 11.01
N LEU A 58 -2.07 -3.52 10.20
CA LEU A 58 -2.14 -3.43 8.75
C LEU A 58 -1.37 -4.58 8.12
N LEU A 59 -2.02 -5.30 7.19
CA LEU A 59 -1.38 -6.31 6.35
C LEU A 59 -1.25 -5.74 4.94
N ILE A 60 -0.06 -5.83 4.37
CA ILE A 60 0.22 -5.32 3.04
C ILE A 60 0.93 -6.40 2.22
N ASP A 61 0.39 -6.73 1.05
CA ASP A 61 0.91 -7.78 0.17
C ASP A 61 1.38 -7.19 -1.17
N GLU A 62 2.61 -7.52 -1.58
CA GLU A 62 3.25 -7.16 -2.85
C GLU A 62 3.05 -5.68 -3.25
N VAL A 63 3.18 -4.80 -2.26
CA VAL A 63 2.95 -3.36 -2.44
C VAL A 63 4.11 -2.65 -3.12
N LEU A 64 5.31 -3.18 -2.92
CA LEU A 64 6.54 -2.63 -3.47
C LEU A 64 6.74 -3.04 -4.93
N ASP A 65 6.03 -4.07 -5.38
CA ASP A 65 6.07 -4.51 -6.77
C ASP A 65 5.65 -3.35 -7.69
N SER A 66 6.41 -3.17 -8.76
CA SER A 66 6.23 -2.10 -9.76
C SER A 66 6.51 -0.67 -9.28
N LEU A 67 6.96 -0.48 -8.03
CA LEU A 67 7.49 0.80 -7.55
C LEU A 67 8.99 0.86 -7.79
N ASP A 68 9.48 2.03 -8.19
CA ASP A 68 10.89 2.38 -8.12
C ASP A 68 11.32 2.65 -6.66
N GLU A 69 12.61 2.84 -6.45
CA GLU A 69 13.19 3.03 -5.12
C GLU A 69 12.55 4.19 -4.34
N ALA A 70 12.28 5.32 -5.02
CA ALA A 70 11.61 6.46 -4.40
C ALA A 70 10.17 6.13 -3.95
N GLY A 71 9.42 5.36 -4.74
CA GLY A 71 8.10 4.87 -4.36
C GLY A 71 8.16 3.90 -3.17
N GLN A 72 9.14 2.99 -3.17
CA GLN A 72 9.33 2.04 -2.08
C GLN A 72 9.71 2.74 -0.77
N GLU A 73 10.62 3.71 -0.80
CA GLU A 73 10.96 4.58 0.34
C GLU A 73 9.73 5.31 0.89
N ALA A 74 8.86 5.81 0.01
CA ALA A 74 7.66 6.53 0.44
C ALA A 74 6.70 5.61 1.20
N VAL A 75 6.51 4.37 0.74
CA VAL A 75 5.67 3.38 1.42
C VAL A 75 6.24 3.03 2.80
N VAL A 76 7.55 2.79 2.90
CA VAL A 76 8.20 2.49 4.19
C VAL A 76 8.04 3.64 5.17
N ARG A 77 8.28 4.88 4.71
CA ARG A 77 8.14 6.08 5.54
C ARG A 77 6.73 6.23 6.08
N TRP A 78 5.71 5.98 5.25
CA TRP A 78 4.31 5.98 5.69
C TRP A 78 4.02 4.88 6.71
N CYS A 79 4.52 3.66 6.49
CA CYS A 79 4.39 2.57 7.46
C CYS A 79 4.99 2.95 8.83
N MET A 80 6.15 3.61 8.85
CA MET A 80 6.80 4.06 10.08
C MET A 80 5.97 5.13 10.81
N ILE A 81 5.43 6.12 10.08
CA ILE A 81 4.54 7.14 10.66
C ILE A 81 3.30 6.47 11.28
N MET A 82 2.74 5.48 10.59
CA MET A 82 1.58 4.73 11.06
C MET A 82 1.88 3.88 12.30
N LEU A 83 3.02 3.20 12.36
CA LEU A 83 3.45 2.45 13.54
C LEU A 83 3.65 3.34 14.78
N GLN A 84 3.96 4.63 14.58
CA GLN A 84 4.20 5.55 15.69
C GLN A 84 2.92 6.09 16.34
N SER A 85 1.83 6.20 15.59
CA SER A 85 0.68 7.02 15.99
C SER A 85 -0.68 6.36 15.82
N MET A 86 -0.73 5.17 15.21
CA MET A 86 -1.90 4.80 14.43
C MET A 86 -2.20 3.29 14.43
N VAL A 87 -1.20 2.43 14.24
CA VAL A 87 -1.31 0.95 14.34
C VAL A 87 -0.30 0.37 15.32
N GLY A 88 -0.67 -0.76 15.94
CA GLY A 88 0.23 -1.55 16.78
C GLY A 88 1.27 -2.36 16.00
N TRP A 89 0.88 -2.97 14.87
CA TRP A 89 1.83 -3.70 14.02
C TRP A 89 1.50 -3.64 12.53
N ILE A 90 2.53 -3.67 11.69
CA ILE A 90 2.41 -3.76 10.24
C ILE A 90 3.12 -5.03 9.79
N VAL A 91 2.44 -5.85 8.99
CA VAL A 91 3.02 -7.02 8.34
C VAL A 91 3.06 -6.74 6.84
N MET A 92 4.25 -6.78 6.26
CA MET A 92 4.43 -6.61 4.82
C MET A 92 5.01 -7.88 4.22
N VAL A 93 4.34 -8.43 3.21
CA VAL A 93 4.84 -9.51 2.38
C VAL A 93 5.27 -8.90 1.05
N THR A 94 6.50 -9.18 0.63
CA THR A 94 7.08 -8.58 -0.57
C THR A 94 8.19 -9.46 -1.14
N ARG A 95 8.28 -9.52 -2.47
CA ARG A 95 9.44 -10.08 -3.18
C ARG A 95 10.56 -9.06 -3.40
N SER A 96 10.31 -7.77 -3.17
CA SER A 96 11.34 -6.73 -3.28
C SER A 96 12.46 -6.95 -2.27
N ARG A 97 13.71 -6.95 -2.75
CA ARG A 97 14.91 -7.01 -1.92
C ARG A 97 15.16 -5.72 -1.13
N PHE A 98 14.49 -4.64 -1.51
CA PHE A 98 14.66 -3.32 -0.90
C PHE A 98 14.55 -3.35 0.62
N LEU A 99 13.55 -4.03 1.19
CA LEU A 99 13.42 -4.16 2.64
C LEU A 99 14.41 -5.16 3.24
N ALA A 100 14.76 -6.20 2.50
CA ALA A 100 15.64 -7.26 2.98
C ALA A 100 17.12 -6.84 3.06
N GLU A 101 17.49 -5.81 2.30
CA GLU A 101 18.83 -5.22 2.23
C GLU A 101 18.91 -3.86 2.94
N ARG A 102 17.76 -3.32 3.37
CA ARG A 102 17.68 -2.07 4.15
C ARG A 102 18.32 -2.28 5.51
N ASP A 103 19.10 -1.28 5.93
CA ASP A 103 19.68 -1.22 7.27
C ASP A 103 18.57 -1.07 8.33
N PRO A 104 18.40 -2.03 9.26
CA PRO A 104 17.40 -1.96 10.32
C PRO A 104 17.57 -0.75 11.25
N GLU A 105 18.79 -0.21 11.36
CA GLU A 105 19.06 0.99 12.16
C GLU A 105 18.38 2.24 11.59
N ARG A 106 18.18 2.30 10.26
CA ARG A 106 17.41 3.39 9.61
C ARG A 106 15.94 3.41 10.04
N ASP A 107 15.43 2.27 10.46
CA ASP A 107 14.04 2.11 10.92
C ASP A 107 13.96 2.06 12.46
N ALA A 108 15.01 2.57 13.14
CA ALA A 108 15.13 2.60 14.60
C ALA A 108 14.94 1.22 15.26
N GLY A 109 15.34 0.14 14.58
CA GLY A 109 15.19 -1.23 15.07
C GLY A 109 13.75 -1.74 15.16
N LYS A 110 12.77 -1.02 14.59
CA LYS A 110 11.34 -1.39 14.64
C LYS A 110 10.94 -2.41 13.57
N ALA A 111 11.82 -2.70 12.61
CA ALA A 111 11.57 -3.64 11.54
C ALA A 111 12.20 -5.01 11.84
N MET A 112 11.38 -6.07 11.81
CA MET A 112 11.86 -7.45 11.78
C MET A 112 11.70 -7.99 10.36
N VAL A 113 12.80 -8.44 9.75
CA VAL A 113 12.78 -9.07 8.42
C VAL A 113 12.80 -10.58 8.57
N MET A 114 11.84 -11.24 7.94
CA MET A 114 11.77 -12.69 7.83
C MET A 114 11.86 -13.07 6.36
N ARG A 115 12.68 -14.07 6.04
CA ARG A 115 12.83 -14.58 4.68
C ARG A 115 12.00 -15.84 4.52
N ILE A 116 11.22 -15.88 3.46
CA ILE A 116 10.44 -17.05 3.06
C ILE A 116 11.11 -17.66 1.83
N LYS A 117 11.31 -18.97 1.82
CA LYS A 117 11.85 -19.71 0.67
C LYS A 117 11.19 -21.08 0.54
N MET A 118 11.22 -21.65 -0.65
CA MET A 118 10.81 -23.05 -0.84
C MET A 118 11.95 -23.99 -0.40
N GLY A 119 11.67 -24.87 0.55
CA GLY A 119 12.55 -25.94 1.01
C GLY A 119 12.13 -27.30 0.48
N SER A 120 12.82 -28.36 0.89
CA SER A 120 12.54 -29.74 0.45
C SER A 120 11.27 -30.35 1.05
N GLN A 121 10.72 -29.74 2.09
CA GLN A 121 9.53 -30.22 2.83
C GLN A 121 8.39 -29.19 2.82
N GLY A 122 8.47 -28.14 1.99
CA GLY A 122 7.48 -27.06 1.96
C GLY A 122 8.10 -25.67 2.14
N THR A 123 7.29 -24.72 2.58
CA THR A 123 7.71 -23.31 2.74
C THR A 123 8.50 -23.11 4.02
N GLU A 124 9.76 -22.71 3.90
CA GLU A 124 10.63 -22.45 5.05
C GLU A 124 10.63 -20.96 5.41
N LEU A 125 10.43 -20.69 6.70
CA LEU A 125 10.56 -19.36 7.29
C LEU A 125 11.91 -19.26 7.99
N VAL A 126 12.70 -18.24 7.63
CA VAL A 126 14.07 -18.04 8.09
C VAL A 126 14.22 -16.63 8.70
N LYS A 127 14.75 -16.56 9.91
CA LYS A 127 15.14 -15.32 10.59
C LYS A 127 16.62 -15.40 10.96
N ASP A 128 17.43 -14.38 10.64
CA ASP A 128 18.85 -14.32 11.00
C ASP A 128 19.66 -15.59 10.61
N LYS A 129 19.37 -16.15 9.43
CA LYS A 129 19.92 -17.43 8.90
C LYS A 129 19.50 -18.69 9.68
N GLN A 130 18.68 -18.56 10.71
CA GLN A 130 18.08 -19.68 11.43
C GLN A 130 16.69 -20.01 10.89
N ARG A 131 16.43 -21.29 10.63
CA ARG A 131 15.09 -21.78 10.28
C ARG A 131 14.22 -21.78 11.53
N ILE A 132 13.05 -21.18 11.43
CA ILE A 132 12.09 -21.05 12.55
C ILE A 132 10.77 -21.77 12.29
N GLY A 133 10.53 -22.26 11.08
CA GLY A 133 9.32 -23.03 10.74
C GLY A 133 9.37 -23.76 9.40
N ILE A 134 8.37 -24.61 9.18
CA ILE A 134 7.97 -25.29 7.94
C ILE A 134 6.47 -25.04 7.75
#